data_AF-A0A7X5L959-F1
#
_entry.id   AF-A0A7X5L959-F1
#
_cell.length_a   1.000
_cell.length_b   1.000
_cell.length_c   1.000
_cell.angle_alpha   90.00
_cell.angle_beta   90.00
_cell.angle_gamma   90.00
#
_symmetry.space_group_name_H-M   'P 1'
#
loop_
_entity.id
_entity.type
_entity.pdbx_description
1 polymer ?
#
loop_
_entity_poly.entity_id
_entity_poly.type
_entity_poly.pdbx_seq_one_letter_code
_entity_poly.pdbx_strand_id
1 'polypeptide(L)'
;MDDKSLMDQLYTLKKPLTSRFRKKYVETLALGILQYCYKEKYDGFEVHDAPDISDGNKLIGIEVTEAVSDEQAQIEGEFVKYRLESRTEEKERRKRIIEENGASVNQLGLTYPVKNGDDEKQIFQNAIRKKMEKLEAYRTQGYQKVGLFVFYDEPPIPVKLEELKDYFDEAMNGYNDKYDIIYFVHSFGLIEYDVLTDEVQVIPIERSIYNKLRYDARVKIGI
;
A
#
# COMPACT_ATOMS: atom_id res chain seq x y z
N MET A 1 35.15 0.87 -17.00
CA MET A 1 34.13 0.56 -15.99
C MET A 1 33.14 -0.34 -16.69
N ASP A 2 32.96 -1.58 -16.26
CA ASP A 2 32.09 -2.52 -16.99
C ASP A 2 30.60 -2.20 -16.73
N ASP A 3 29.72 -2.64 -17.62
CA ASP A 3 28.27 -2.38 -17.53
C ASP A 3 27.64 -2.93 -16.25
N LYS A 4 28.20 -3.99 -15.67
CA LYS A 4 27.74 -4.60 -14.42
C LYS A 4 28.05 -3.69 -13.22
N SER A 5 29.23 -3.07 -13.20
CA SER A 5 29.64 -2.07 -12.22
C SER A 5 28.79 -0.79 -12.29
N LEU A 6 28.29 -0.41 -13.46
CA LEU A 6 27.36 0.71 -13.64
C LEU A 6 25.96 0.35 -13.14
N MET A 7 25.48 -0.85 -13.47
CA MET A 7 24.16 -1.34 -13.05
C MET A 7 24.07 -1.53 -11.53
N ASP A 8 25.15 -1.98 -10.88
CA ASP A 8 25.21 -2.11 -9.42
C ASP A 8 25.19 -0.75 -8.70
N GLN A 9 25.59 0.34 -9.37
CA GLN A 9 25.49 1.71 -8.84
C GLN A 9 24.09 2.32 -9.00
N LEU A 10 23.27 1.82 -9.93
CA LEU A 10 21.90 2.32 -10.15
C LEU A 10 20.92 1.92 -9.03
N TYR A 11 21.21 0.83 -8.31
CA TYR A 11 20.33 0.29 -7.29
C TYR A 11 20.93 0.44 -5.89
N THR A 12 20.42 1.40 -5.13
CA THR A 12 20.80 1.61 -3.71
C THR A 12 20.36 0.44 -2.81
N LEU A 13 19.39 -0.37 -3.24
CA LEU A 13 18.87 -1.53 -2.53
C LEU A 13 19.27 -2.82 -3.25
N LYS A 14 19.88 -3.77 -2.52
CA LYS A 14 20.50 -4.96 -3.11
C LYS A 14 19.51 -6.07 -3.50
N LYS A 15 18.33 -6.11 -2.85
CA LYS A 15 17.35 -7.19 -3.03
C LYS A 15 15.90 -6.68 -2.97
N PRO A 16 14.99 -7.29 -3.76
CA PRO A 16 13.56 -7.00 -3.64
C PRO A 16 13.00 -7.43 -2.27
N LEU A 17 11.84 -6.89 -1.89
CA LEU A 17 11.10 -7.38 -0.70
C LEU A 17 10.41 -8.69 -1.03
N THR A 18 10.55 -9.68 -0.15
CA THR A 18 9.60 -10.80 -0.14
C THR A 18 8.27 -10.33 0.45
N SER A 19 7.19 -11.09 0.23
CA SER A 19 5.85 -10.76 0.73
C SER A 19 5.82 -10.43 2.23
N ARG A 20 6.54 -11.22 3.05
CA ARG A 20 6.66 -10.99 4.50
C ARG A 20 7.24 -9.60 4.82
N PHE A 21 8.26 -9.17 4.10
CA PHE A 21 8.91 -7.89 4.34
C PHE A 21 8.19 -6.73 3.65
N ARG A 22 7.45 -7.00 2.55
CA ARG A 22 6.57 -6.02 1.92
C ARG A 22 5.47 -5.58 2.89
N LYS A 23 4.80 -6.52 3.55
CA LYS A 23 3.79 -6.21 4.57
C LYS A 23 4.35 -5.25 5.64
N LYS A 24 5.45 -5.64 6.28
CA LYS A 24 6.12 -4.80 7.30
C LYS A 24 6.55 -3.43 6.80
N TYR A 25 7.06 -3.39 5.57
CA TYR A 25 7.44 -2.15 4.91
C TYR A 25 6.24 -1.21 4.75
N VAL A 26 5.10 -1.71 4.30
CA VAL A 26 3.90 -0.88 4.09
C VAL A 26 3.33 -0.39 5.41
N GLU A 27 3.29 -1.22 6.46
CA GLU A 27 2.87 -0.79 7.80
C GLU A 27 3.79 0.30 8.36
N THR A 28 5.10 0.12 8.22
CA THR A 28 6.10 1.10 8.67
C THR A 28 6.00 2.41 7.88
N LEU A 29 5.77 2.31 6.56
CA LEU A 29 5.58 3.47 5.69
C LEU A 29 4.29 4.22 6.05
N ALA A 30 3.19 3.50 6.25
CA ALA A 30 1.91 4.08 6.63
C ALA A 30 2.04 4.89 7.93
N LEU A 31 2.67 4.32 8.97
CA LEU A 31 2.94 5.05 10.21
C LEU A 31 3.82 6.28 9.96
N GLY A 32 4.89 6.16 9.18
CA GLY A 32 5.78 7.28 8.86
C GLY A 32 5.07 8.42 8.12
N ILE A 33 4.14 8.10 7.22
CA ILE A 33 3.31 9.08 6.52
C ILE A 33 2.33 9.76 7.47
N LEU A 34 1.65 8.98 8.33
CA LEU A 34 0.73 9.54 9.33
C LEU A 34 1.44 10.46 10.33
N GLN A 35 2.64 10.08 10.79
CA GLN A 35 3.47 10.91 11.67
C GLN A 35 3.99 12.18 10.96
N TYR A 36 4.23 12.12 9.66
CA TYR A 36 4.59 13.30 8.88
C TYR A 36 3.40 14.26 8.72
N CYS A 37 2.23 13.74 8.32
CA CYS A 37 1.04 14.56 8.04
C CYS A 37 0.35 15.08 9.30
N TYR A 38 0.35 14.30 10.39
CA TYR A 38 -0.36 14.61 11.64
C TYR A 38 0.51 14.32 12.85
N LYS A 39 1.68 14.93 12.91
CA LYS A 39 2.69 14.70 13.96
C LYS A 39 2.09 14.67 15.36
N GLU A 40 1.30 15.68 15.74
CA GLU A 40 0.70 15.78 17.08
C GLU A 40 -0.25 14.63 17.41
N LYS A 41 -0.92 14.05 16.40
CA LYS A 41 -1.89 12.96 16.56
C LYS A 41 -1.23 11.58 16.63
N TYR A 42 -0.15 11.35 15.87
CA TYR A 42 0.44 10.01 15.67
C TYR A 42 1.88 9.84 16.22
N ASP A 43 2.46 10.83 16.91
CA ASP A 43 3.84 10.77 17.44
C ASP A 43 4.09 9.52 18.30
N GLY A 44 3.12 9.15 19.14
CA GLY A 44 3.20 8.00 20.05
C GLY A 44 2.69 6.66 19.49
N PHE A 45 2.35 6.58 18.21
CA PHE A 45 1.82 5.35 17.62
C PHE A 45 2.93 4.40 17.20
N GLU A 46 2.65 3.10 17.28
CA GLU A 46 3.56 2.03 16.89
C GLU A 46 2.88 1.03 15.94
N VAL A 47 3.70 0.23 15.25
CA VAL A 47 3.23 -0.90 14.43
C VAL A 47 3.01 -2.11 15.33
N HIS A 48 1.87 -2.78 15.18
CA HIS A 48 1.48 -3.97 15.94
C HIS A 48 0.93 -5.07 15.02
N ASP A 49 0.49 -6.19 15.61
CA ASP A 49 -0.05 -7.32 14.85
C ASP A 49 -1.53 -7.13 14.44
N ALA A 50 -2.35 -6.47 15.29
CA ALA A 50 -3.78 -6.27 15.07
C ALA A 50 -4.36 -5.21 16.05
N PRO A 51 -4.86 -4.06 15.58
CA PRO A 51 -4.71 -3.50 14.23
C PRO A 51 -3.24 -3.20 13.92
N ASP A 52 -2.91 -3.03 12.64
CA ASP A 52 -1.51 -2.94 12.19
C ASP A 52 -0.77 -1.70 12.77
N ILE A 53 -1.51 -0.63 13.11
CA ILE A 53 -0.96 0.59 13.76
C ILE A 53 -1.89 0.99 14.93
N SER A 54 -1.33 1.33 16.10
CA SER A 54 -2.15 1.79 17.24
C SER A 54 -1.40 2.67 18.23
N ASP A 55 -2.16 3.32 19.11
CA ASP A 55 -1.67 4.14 20.22
C ASP A 55 -1.35 3.32 21.50
N GLY A 56 -1.52 2.00 21.47
CA GLY A 56 -1.37 1.10 22.61
C GLY A 56 -2.47 1.20 23.68
N ASN A 57 -3.22 2.30 23.72
CA ASN A 57 -4.28 2.56 24.70
C ASN A 57 -5.70 2.31 24.14
N LYS A 58 -5.81 1.85 22.90
CA LYS A 58 -7.06 1.55 22.20
C LYS A 58 -7.94 2.77 21.92
N LEU A 59 -7.36 3.97 21.87
CA LEU A 59 -8.11 5.14 21.41
C LEU A 59 -8.30 5.08 19.90
N ILE A 60 -7.24 4.76 19.16
CA ILE A 60 -7.28 4.66 17.70
C ILE A 60 -6.50 3.42 17.25
N GLY A 61 -7.17 2.61 16.45
CA GLY A 61 -6.57 1.49 15.73
C GLY A 61 -6.63 1.74 14.23
N ILE A 62 -5.56 1.47 13.49
CA ILE A 62 -5.52 1.65 12.03
C ILE A 62 -5.12 0.31 11.39
N GLU A 63 -6.03 -0.23 10.58
CA GLU A 63 -5.72 -1.35 9.69
C GLU A 63 -5.02 -0.82 8.44
N VAL A 64 -4.03 -1.55 7.93
CA VAL A 64 -3.28 -1.18 6.73
C VAL A 64 -3.59 -2.18 5.61
N THR A 65 -3.78 -1.66 4.40
CA THR A 65 -4.03 -2.45 3.19
C THR A 65 -3.32 -1.86 1.99
N GLU A 66 -2.91 -2.72 1.06
CA GLU A 66 -2.43 -2.30 -0.26
C GLU A 66 -3.58 -2.41 -1.26
N ALA A 67 -3.81 -1.35 -2.03
CA ALA A 67 -4.71 -1.33 -3.17
C ALA A 67 -4.00 -1.93 -4.38
N VAL A 68 -4.19 -3.22 -4.61
CA VAL A 68 -3.56 -3.96 -5.71
C VAL A 68 -4.54 -5.00 -6.26
N SER A 69 -4.53 -5.22 -7.58
CA SER A 69 -5.31 -6.31 -8.20
C SER A 69 -4.66 -7.67 -7.90
N ASP A 70 -5.43 -8.75 -8.01
CA ASP A 70 -4.89 -10.09 -7.75
C ASP A 70 -3.84 -10.47 -8.82
N GLU A 71 -4.03 -10.03 -10.08
CA GLU A 71 -3.07 -10.19 -11.18
C GLU A 71 -1.78 -9.42 -10.90
N GLN A 72 -1.88 -8.15 -10.46
CA GLN A 72 -0.71 -7.35 -10.14
C GLN A 72 0.05 -7.93 -8.95
N ALA A 73 -0.65 -8.38 -7.91
CA ALA A 73 -0.02 -9.05 -6.77
C ALA A 73 0.70 -10.34 -7.19
N GLN A 74 0.14 -11.11 -8.13
CA GLN A 74 0.78 -12.30 -8.69
C GLN A 74 2.03 -11.94 -9.50
N ILE A 75 1.94 -10.94 -10.38
CA ILE A 75 3.06 -10.42 -11.17
C ILE A 75 4.22 -10.00 -10.25
N GLU A 76 3.93 -9.20 -9.22
CA GLU A 76 4.93 -8.74 -8.26
C GLU A 76 5.57 -9.90 -7.51
N GLY A 77 4.76 -10.84 -7.01
CA GLY A 77 5.24 -12.01 -6.30
C GLY A 77 6.15 -12.89 -7.17
N GLU A 78 5.78 -13.14 -8.43
CA GLU A 78 6.59 -13.92 -9.36
C GLU A 78 7.84 -13.17 -9.80
N PHE A 79 7.79 -11.84 -9.94
CA PHE A 79 8.96 -11.03 -10.25
C PHE A 79 10.00 -11.03 -9.13
N VAL A 80 9.57 -10.95 -7.87
CA VAL A 80 10.47 -11.11 -6.72
C VAL A 80 11.18 -12.46 -6.77
N LYS A 81 10.44 -13.55 -7.03
CA LYS A 81 11.01 -14.91 -7.19
C LYS A 81 11.97 -14.98 -8.39
N TYR A 82 11.59 -14.40 -9.53
CA TYR A 82 12.41 -14.32 -10.74
C TYR A 82 13.77 -13.63 -10.49
N ARG A 83 13.78 -12.56 -9.68
CA ARG A 83 15.01 -11.81 -9.33
C ARG A 83 15.92 -12.55 -8.36
N LEU A 84 15.36 -13.40 -7.51
CA LEU A 84 16.11 -14.18 -6.51
C LEU A 84 16.52 -15.58 -7.01
N GLU A 85 15.92 -16.08 -8.09
CA GLU A 85 16.17 -17.40 -8.63
C GLU A 85 17.48 -17.46 -9.43
N SER A 86 18.28 -18.49 -9.15
CA SER A 86 19.56 -18.78 -9.83
C SER A 86 19.42 -19.80 -10.96
N ARG A 87 18.38 -20.65 -10.93
CA ARG A 87 18.16 -21.73 -11.89
C ARG A 87 17.41 -21.23 -13.11
N THR A 88 17.99 -21.42 -14.29
CA THR A 88 17.45 -20.94 -15.58
C THR A 88 16.02 -21.45 -15.85
N GLU A 89 15.74 -22.73 -15.59
CA GLU A 89 14.43 -23.34 -15.86
C GLU A 89 13.31 -22.71 -15.03
N GLU A 90 13.53 -22.54 -13.73
CA GLU A 90 12.57 -21.88 -12.85
C GLU A 90 12.42 -20.41 -13.22
N LYS A 91 13.52 -19.73 -13.55
CA LYS A 91 13.48 -18.33 -13.98
C LYS A 91 12.62 -18.14 -15.24
N GLU A 92 12.74 -19.03 -16.22
CA GLU A 92 11.90 -19.02 -17.42
C GLU A 92 10.43 -19.35 -17.11
N ARG A 93 10.19 -20.29 -16.18
CA ARG A 93 8.84 -20.56 -15.70
C ARG A 93 8.20 -19.34 -15.02
N ARG A 94 8.91 -18.64 -14.15
CA ARG A 94 8.41 -17.39 -13.51
C ARG A 94 8.10 -16.33 -14.54
N LYS A 95 8.99 -16.16 -15.53
CA LYS A 95 8.80 -15.25 -16.65
C LYS A 95 7.51 -15.55 -17.42
N ARG A 96 7.26 -16.83 -17.76
CA ARG A 96 6.00 -17.22 -18.43
C ARG A 96 4.76 -16.84 -17.63
N ILE A 97 4.75 -17.06 -16.32
CA ILE A 97 3.61 -16.68 -15.47
C ILE A 97 3.39 -15.15 -15.47
N ILE A 98 4.48 -14.37 -15.44
CA ILE A 98 4.40 -12.90 -15.53
C ILE A 98 3.80 -12.49 -16.88
N GLU A 99 4.26 -13.09 -17.97
CA GLU A 99 3.80 -12.80 -19.34
C GLU A 99 2.35 -13.25 -19.61
N GLU A 100 1.92 -14.37 -19.04
CA GLU A 100 0.52 -14.85 -19.08
C GLU A 100 -0.44 -13.89 -18.38
N ASN A 101 0.04 -13.09 -17.41
CA ASN A 101 -0.72 -12.04 -16.74
C ASN A 101 -0.61 -10.67 -17.45
N GLY A 102 -0.07 -10.61 -18.68
CA GLY A 102 -0.01 -9.39 -19.49
C GLY A 102 1.14 -8.43 -19.14
N ALA A 103 2.02 -8.82 -18.21
CA ALA A 103 3.24 -8.09 -17.90
C ALA A 103 4.40 -8.53 -18.81
N SER A 104 5.54 -7.83 -18.73
CA SER A 104 6.78 -8.29 -19.38
C SER A 104 7.97 -8.07 -18.47
N VAL A 105 8.95 -8.98 -18.55
CA VAL A 105 10.17 -8.90 -17.72
C VAL A 105 11.41 -9.00 -18.59
N ASN A 106 12.35 -8.09 -18.37
CA ASN A 106 13.67 -8.09 -18.97
C ASN A 106 14.76 -7.78 -17.93
N GLN A 107 16.00 -7.59 -18.38
CA GLN A 107 17.11 -7.30 -17.48
C GLN A 107 16.98 -5.94 -16.76
N LEU A 108 16.29 -4.98 -17.38
CA LEU A 108 16.10 -3.63 -16.84
C LEU A 108 14.94 -3.56 -15.85
N GLY A 109 13.91 -4.39 -16.02
CA GLY A 109 12.77 -4.36 -15.11
C GLY A 109 11.54 -5.14 -15.54
N LEU A 110 10.43 -4.71 -14.98
CA LEU A 110 9.08 -5.26 -15.12
C LEU A 110 8.18 -4.17 -15.70
N THR A 111 7.33 -4.54 -16.65
CA THR A 111 6.22 -3.70 -17.11
C THR A 111 4.90 -4.31 -16.68
N TYR A 112 3.89 -3.47 -16.44
CA TYR A 112 2.55 -3.89 -16.04
C TYR A 112 1.55 -3.71 -17.19
N PRO A 113 0.45 -4.48 -17.21
CA PRO A 113 -0.67 -4.20 -18.11
C PRO A 113 -1.25 -2.81 -17.84
N VAL A 114 -1.83 -2.20 -18.88
CA VAL A 114 -2.50 -0.90 -18.77
C VAL A 114 -3.83 -1.08 -18.03
N LYS A 115 -4.07 -0.22 -17.04
CA LYS A 115 -5.32 -0.12 -16.29
C LYS A 115 -6.12 1.10 -16.75
N ASN A 116 -7.44 1.03 -16.67
CA ASN A 116 -8.34 2.17 -16.85
C ASN A 116 -8.97 2.58 -15.49
N GLY A 117 -9.78 3.64 -15.49
CA GLY A 117 -10.40 4.16 -14.26
C GLY A 117 -11.36 3.20 -13.57
N ASP A 118 -12.08 2.36 -14.33
CA ASP A 118 -12.97 1.34 -13.75
C ASP A 118 -12.16 0.24 -13.06
N ASP A 119 -11.01 -0.14 -13.63
CA ASP A 119 -10.08 -1.09 -13.00
C ASP A 119 -9.57 -0.52 -11.67
N GLU A 120 -9.14 0.75 -11.63
CA GLU A 120 -8.69 1.41 -10.38
C GLU A 120 -9.81 1.53 -9.35
N LYS A 121 -11.01 1.93 -9.76
CA LYS A 121 -12.19 1.93 -8.89
C LYS A 121 -12.36 0.57 -8.22
N GLN A 122 -12.33 -0.50 -9.01
CA GLN A 122 -12.54 -1.85 -8.49
C GLN A 122 -11.39 -2.29 -7.56
N ILE A 123 -10.14 -1.92 -7.87
CA ILE A 123 -8.98 -2.15 -7.00
C ILE A 123 -9.17 -1.48 -5.64
N PHE A 124 -9.54 -0.19 -5.61
CA PHE A 124 -9.71 0.55 -4.36
C PHE A 124 -10.85 -0.05 -3.51
N GLN A 125 -11.99 -0.33 -4.15
CA GLN A 125 -13.13 -0.91 -3.45
C GLN A 125 -12.84 -2.31 -2.90
N ASN A 126 -12.14 -3.15 -3.67
CA ASN A 126 -11.79 -4.49 -3.22
C ASN A 126 -10.80 -4.46 -2.05
N ALA A 127 -9.86 -3.51 -2.04
CA ALA A 127 -8.94 -3.32 -0.92
C ALA A 127 -9.66 -2.99 0.39
N ILE A 128 -10.72 -2.16 0.32
CA ILE A 128 -11.57 -1.82 1.46
C ILE A 128 -12.44 -3.02 1.88
N ARG A 129 -13.18 -3.63 0.94
CA ARG A 129 -14.06 -4.77 1.21
C ARG A 129 -13.32 -5.93 1.88
N LYS A 130 -12.12 -6.27 1.40
CA LYS A 130 -11.25 -7.31 2.02
C LYS A 130 -10.92 -7.02 3.49
N LYS A 131 -11.01 -5.77 3.94
CA LYS A 131 -10.70 -5.35 5.32
C LYS A 131 -11.94 -5.07 6.16
N MET A 132 -13.13 -4.94 5.57
CA MET A 132 -14.37 -4.72 6.32
C MET A 132 -14.66 -5.86 7.32
N GLU A 133 -14.29 -7.10 6.97
CA GLU A 133 -14.47 -8.28 7.83
C GLU A 133 -13.73 -8.18 9.18
N LYS A 134 -12.70 -7.33 9.28
CA LYS A 134 -11.92 -7.17 10.51
C LYS A 134 -12.47 -6.13 11.47
N LEU A 135 -13.33 -5.23 10.98
CA LEU A 135 -13.76 -4.05 11.72
C LEU A 135 -14.45 -4.41 13.05
N GLU A 136 -15.38 -5.37 13.02
CA GLU A 136 -16.11 -5.83 14.20
C GLU A 136 -15.17 -6.38 15.28
N ALA A 137 -14.10 -7.09 14.87
CA ALA A 137 -13.12 -7.62 15.80
C ALA A 137 -12.37 -6.49 16.54
N TYR A 138 -12.04 -5.39 15.85
CA TYR A 138 -11.38 -4.24 16.47
C TYR A 138 -12.30 -3.48 17.44
N ARG A 139 -13.57 -3.29 17.08
CA ARG A 139 -14.56 -2.72 18.01
C ARG A 139 -14.72 -3.59 19.25
N THR A 140 -14.80 -4.92 19.08
CA THR A 140 -14.91 -5.87 20.21
C THR A 140 -13.67 -5.85 21.11
N GLN A 141 -12.50 -5.59 20.56
CA GLN A 141 -11.27 -5.39 21.33
C GLN A 141 -11.28 -4.10 22.16
N GLY A 142 -12.22 -3.18 21.92
CA GLY A 142 -12.43 -1.94 22.67
C GLY A 142 -11.83 -0.70 22.02
N TYR A 143 -11.48 -0.75 20.72
CA TYR A 143 -11.01 0.44 20.01
C TYR A 143 -12.12 1.48 19.86
N GLN A 144 -11.87 2.71 20.33
CA GLN A 144 -12.85 3.80 20.26
C GLN A 144 -13.02 4.32 18.83
N LYS A 145 -11.90 4.50 18.12
CA LYS A 145 -11.88 4.78 16.69
C LYS A 145 -11.09 3.71 15.93
N VAL A 146 -11.60 3.33 14.77
CA VAL A 146 -10.95 2.40 13.84
C VAL A 146 -10.83 3.08 12.48
N GLY A 147 -9.60 3.25 12.02
CA GLY A 147 -9.28 3.76 10.71
C GLY A 147 -8.80 2.69 9.75
N LEU A 148 -8.86 2.99 8.46
CA LEU A 148 -8.27 2.19 7.40
C LEU A 148 -7.25 3.03 6.62
N PHE A 149 -6.04 2.53 6.49
CA PHE A 149 -5.01 3.09 5.61
C PHE A 149 -4.93 2.25 4.34
N VAL A 150 -5.21 2.87 3.19
CA VAL A 150 -5.15 2.27 1.86
C VAL A 150 -3.95 2.83 1.12
N PHE A 151 -2.95 2.00 0.90
CA PHE A 151 -1.74 2.34 0.16
C PHE A 151 -1.87 1.98 -1.32
N TYR A 152 -1.70 2.95 -2.21
CA TYR A 152 -1.62 2.76 -3.65
C TYR A 152 -0.23 3.18 -4.15
N ASP A 153 0.60 2.24 -4.62
CA ASP A 153 2.01 2.49 -5.00
C ASP A 153 2.15 3.18 -6.38
N GLU A 154 1.03 3.56 -7.00
CA GLU A 154 0.96 4.17 -8.32
C GLU A 154 0.27 5.55 -8.28
N PRO A 155 0.55 6.44 -9.25
CA PRO A 155 -0.30 7.59 -9.53
C PRO A 155 -1.72 7.13 -9.91
N PRO A 156 -2.78 7.59 -9.22
CA PRO A 156 -4.14 7.32 -9.65
C PRO A 156 -4.44 8.00 -10.99
N ILE A 157 -5.24 7.34 -11.82
CA ILE A 157 -5.87 7.96 -12.98
C ILE A 157 -6.73 9.13 -12.47
N PRO A 158 -6.66 10.32 -13.11
CA PRO A 158 -7.36 11.49 -12.62
C PRO A 158 -8.84 11.22 -12.35
N VAL A 159 -9.23 11.38 -11.09
CA VAL A 159 -10.59 11.22 -10.57
C VAL A 159 -10.90 12.42 -9.68
N LYS A 160 -12.16 12.89 -9.68
CA LYS A 160 -12.56 13.95 -8.76
C LYS A 160 -12.60 13.44 -7.33
N LEU A 161 -12.38 14.32 -6.35
CA LEU A 161 -12.38 13.90 -4.94
C LEU A 161 -13.74 13.35 -4.51
N GLU A 162 -14.83 13.93 -5.01
CA GLU A 162 -16.20 13.47 -4.73
C GLU A 162 -16.43 12.08 -5.32
N GLU A 163 -15.96 11.83 -6.54
CA GLU A 163 -16.06 10.52 -7.19
C GLU A 163 -15.21 9.47 -6.47
N LEU A 164 -14.01 9.83 -6.00
CA LEU A 164 -13.17 8.94 -5.20
C LEU A 164 -13.81 8.59 -3.85
N LYS A 165 -14.43 9.58 -3.18
CA LYS A 165 -15.21 9.37 -1.96
C LYS A 165 -16.36 8.40 -2.21
N ASP A 166 -17.10 8.57 -3.30
CA ASP A 166 -18.19 7.66 -3.68
C ASP A 166 -17.68 6.22 -3.80
N TYR A 167 -16.45 6.01 -4.30
CA TYR A 167 -15.86 4.66 -4.37
C TYR A 167 -15.72 4.06 -2.98
N PHE A 168 -15.26 4.84 -1.99
CA PHE A 168 -15.10 4.39 -0.61
C PHE A 168 -16.45 4.09 0.05
N ASP A 169 -17.44 4.97 -0.15
CA ASP A 169 -18.79 4.76 0.38
C ASP A 169 -19.45 3.51 -0.21
N GLU A 170 -19.37 3.33 -1.53
CA GLU A 170 -19.85 2.13 -2.21
C GLU A 170 -19.16 0.85 -1.71
N ALA A 171 -17.88 0.91 -1.33
CA ALA A 171 -17.15 -0.24 -0.80
C ALA A 171 -17.61 -0.65 0.62
N MET A 172 -18.05 0.33 1.41
CA MET A 172 -18.55 0.14 2.78
C MET A 172 -20.08 -0.04 2.84
N ASN A 173 -20.80 0.16 1.74
CA ASN A 173 -22.25 -0.02 1.68
C ASN A 173 -22.63 -1.49 1.93
N GLY A 174 -23.67 -1.68 2.74
CA GLY A 174 -24.18 -3.01 3.11
C GLY A 174 -23.53 -3.64 4.35
N TYR A 175 -22.49 -3.01 4.92
CA TYR A 175 -21.95 -3.39 6.22
C TYR A 175 -22.66 -2.64 7.34
N ASN A 176 -22.87 -3.31 8.49
CA ASN A 176 -23.54 -2.72 9.65
C ASN A 176 -22.68 -1.66 10.36
N ASP A 177 -21.36 -1.80 10.28
CA ASP A 177 -20.39 -0.86 10.83
C ASP A 177 -19.47 -0.36 9.71
N LYS A 178 -18.88 0.81 9.91
CA LYS A 178 -17.95 1.45 8.97
C LYS A 178 -16.67 1.89 9.69
N TYR A 179 -15.59 2.00 8.94
CA TYR A 179 -14.40 2.68 9.43
C TYR A 179 -14.75 4.14 9.75
N ASP A 180 -14.20 4.68 10.83
CA ASP A 180 -14.42 6.08 11.20
C ASP A 180 -13.65 7.03 10.27
N ILE A 181 -12.55 6.54 9.70
CA ILE A 181 -11.64 7.32 8.87
C ILE A 181 -10.94 6.46 7.84
N ILE A 182 -10.80 6.97 6.62
CA ILE A 182 -10.02 6.35 5.55
C ILE A 182 -8.87 7.28 5.18
N TYR A 183 -7.65 6.76 5.23
CA TYR A 183 -6.46 7.41 4.68
C TYR A 183 -6.11 6.73 3.37
N PHE A 184 -6.35 7.39 2.25
CA PHE A 184 -5.92 6.92 0.94
C PHE A 184 -4.62 7.61 0.54
N VAL A 185 -3.56 6.84 0.34
CA VAL A 185 -2.22 7.37 0.07
C VAL A 185 -1.72 6.89 -1.28
N HIS A 186 -1.19 7.83 -2.05
CA HIS A 186 -0.50 7.56 -3.30
C HIS A 186 0.73 8.46 -3.45
N SER A 187 1.45 8.32 -4.57
CA SER A 187 2.73 8.99 -4.81
C SER A 187 2.71 10.53 -4.80
N PHE A 188 1.52 11.18 -4.76
CA PHE A 188 1.39 12.64 -4.74
C PHE A 188 0.81 13.20 -3.43
N GLY A 189 0.38 12.36 -2.49
CA GLY A 189 -0.18 12.85 -1.25
C GLY A 189 -1.01 11.83 -0.49
N LEU A 190 -1.64 12.35 0.56
CA LEU A 190 -2.60 11.64 1.38
C LEU A 190 -3.97 12.32 1.23
N ILE A 191 -5.01 11.52 1.07
CA ILE A 191 -6.41 11.94 1.13
C ILE A 191 -6.97 11.33 2.41
N GLU A 192 -7.48 12.16 3.31
CA GLU A 192 -8.24 11.72 4.47
C GLU A 192 -9.72 11.92 4.19
N TYR A 193 -10.49 10.88 4.47
CA TYR A 193 -11.94 10.90 4.46
C TYR A 193 -12.44 10.57 5.87
N ASP A 194 -13.03 11.55 6.55
CA ASP A 194 -13.75 11.36 7.82
C ASP A 194 -15.18 10.91 7.50
N VAL A 195 -15.47 9.65 7.80
CA VAL A 195 -16.73 9.01 7.42
C VAL A 195 -17.90 9.51 8.29
N LEU A 196 -17.61 10.04 9.48
CA LEU A 196 -18.65 10.55 10.39
C LEU A 196 -19.11 11.95 10.00
N THR A 197 -18.19 12.81 9.56
CA THR A 197 -18.49 14.19 9.15
C THR A 197 -18.75 14.34 7.66
N ASP A 198 -18.49 13.29 6.87
CA ASP A 198 -18.54 13.29 5.41
C ASP A 198 -17.49 14.22 4.76
N GLU A 199 -16.47 14.60 5.51
CA GLU A 199 -15.45 15.56 5.08
C GLU A 199 -14.25 14.88 4.43
N VAL A 200 -13.77 15.44 3.32
CA VAL A 200 -12.57 14.99 2.61
C VAL A 200 -11.53 16.10 2.63
N GLN A 201 -10.32 15.76 3.03
CA GLN A 201 -9.17 16.66 2.97
C GLN A 201 -8.00 16.04 2.22
N VAL A 202 -7.23 16.89 1.55
CA VAL A 202 -6.03 16.48 0.79
C VAL A 202 -4.81 17.11 1.42
N ILE A 203 -3.84 16.27 1.76
CA ILE A 203 -2.55 16.67 2.28
C ILE A 203 -1.48 16.35 1.23
N PRO A 204 -0.94 17.37 0.53
CA PRO A 204 0.12 17.14 -0.43
C PRO A 204 1.39 16.70 0.27
N ILE A 205 2.08 15.71 -0.30
CA ILE A 205 3.39 15.26 0.17
C ILE A 205 4.38 15.48 -0.96
N GLU A 206 5.39 16.31 -0.73
CA GLU A 206 6.44 16.53 -1.72
C GLU A 206 7.11 15.21 -2.11
N ARG A 207 7.38 15.02 -3.40
CA ARG A 207 7.97 13.78 -3.92
C ARG A 207 9.29 13.41 -3.24
N SER A 208 10.12 14.41 -2.92
CA SER A 208 11.38 14.24 -2.18
C SER A 208 11.14 13.65 -0.78
N ILE A 209 10.13 14.17 -0.07
CA ILE A 209 9.73 13.70 1.25
C ILE A 209 9.11 12.31 1.17
N TYR A 210 8.20 12.07 0.22
CA TYR A 210 7.60 10.75 0.02
C TYR A 210 8.68 9.69 -0.26
N ASN A 211 9.64 9.99 -1.14
CA ASN A 211 10.76 9.10 -1.41
C ASN A 211 11.63 8.86 -0.17
N LYS A 212 11.86 9.91 0.65
CA LYS A 212 12.58 9.77 1.92
C LYS A 212 11.83 8.85 2.88
N LEU A 213 10.52 9.02 3.05
CA LEU A 213 9.70 8.17 3.92
C LEU A 213 9.72 6.71 3.45
N ARG A 214 9.66 6.46 2.14
CA ARG A 214 9.84 5.10 1.57
C ARG A 214 11.22 4.53 1.90
N TYR A 215 12.26 5.32 1.73
CA TYR A 215 13.63 4.88 2.05
C TYR A 215 13.78 4.57 3.55
N ASP A 216 13.31 5.46 4.42
CA ASP A 216 13.40 5.32 5.88
C ASP A 216 12.61 4.08 6.36
N ALA A 217 11.41 3.85 5.83
CA ALA A 217 10.63 2.64 6.10
C ALA A 217 11.40 1.37 5.67
N ARG A 218 12.06 1.44 4.50
CA ARG A 218 12.86 0.33 3.98
C ARG A 218 14.09 0.04 4.85
N VAL A 219 14.78 1.05 5.34
CA VAL A 219 15.93 0.90 6.24
C VAL A 219 15.49 0.34 7.59
N LYS A 220 14.36 0.81 8.15
CA LYS A 220 13.82 0.35 9.44
C LYS A 220 13.53 -1.16 9.47
N ILE A 221 13.08 -1.75 8.37
CA ILE A 221 12.83 -3.20 8.30
C ILE A 221 14.11 -4.05 8.11
N GLY A 222 15.27 -3.42 7.92
CA GLY A 222 16.59 -4.05 7.99
C GLY A 222 17.02 -4.87 6.76
N ILE A 223 16.57 -4.51 5.54
CA ILE A 223 16.84 -5.29 4.31
C ILE A 223 17.26 -4.43 3.12
#